data_AF-A0A2S6U1I0-F1
#
_entry.id   AF-A0A2S6U1I0-F1
#
_cell.length_a   1.000
_cell.length_b   1.000
_cell.length_c   1.000
_cell.angle_alpha   90.00
_cell.angle_beta   90.00
_cell.angle_gamma   90.00
#
_symmetry.space_group_name_H-M   'P 1'
#
loop_
_entity.id
_entity.type
_entity.pdbx_description
1 polymer ?
#
loop_
_entity_poly.entity_id
_entity_poly.type
_entity_poly.pdbx_seq_one_letter_code
_entity_poly.pdbx_strand_id
1 'polypeptide(L)'
;MSDREDHAAALRRTGFWGRAAAGCLILALDTGRILIPHRSAHCQQPNTWGTWGGAIDRGESPEAAVLRELSEETGFEAPVDTIPLFVFRHKSGFRYHNFLITTAREFVPRINWETQAFAWFDFGDWPQPAHFGLTAFLDDPRSNAVIEKLSRANPA
;
A
#
# COMPACT_ATOMS: atom_id res chain seq x y z
N MET A 1 -21.74 -16.36 4.29
CA MET A 1 -21.10 -15.58 3.21
C MET A 1 -19.65 -15.43 3.62
N SER A 2 -18.74 -15.92 2.79
CA SER A 2 -17.30 -15.76 2.97
C SER A 2 -16.87 -14.33 2.62
N ASP A 3 -15.73 -13.87 3.12
CA ASP A 3 -15.20 -12.54 2.78
C ASP A 3 -15.03 -12.35 1.28
N ARG A 4 -14.62 -13.40 0.55
CA ARG A 4 -14.50 -13.37 -0.90
C ARG A 4 -15.83 -13.11 -1.61
N GLU A 5 -16.93 -13.69 -1.12
CA GLU A 5 -18.28 -13.44 -1.66
C GLU A 5 -18.74 -12.00 -1.37
N ASP A 6 -18.48 -11.52 -0.15
CA ASP A 6 -18.78 -10.14 0.27
C ASP A 6 -18.00 -9.12 -0.59
N HIS A 7 -16.72 -9.38 -0.84
CA HIS A 7 -15.86 -8.51 -1.67
C HIS A 7 -16.31 -8.51 -3.13
N ALA A 8 -16.68 -9.67 -3.69
CA ALA A 8 -17.21 -9.77 -5.04
C ALA A 8 -18.55 -9.03 -5.19
N ALA A 9 -19.43 -9.11 -4.19
CA ALA A 9 -20.68 -8.37 -4.17
C ALA A 9 -20.42 -6.86 -4.09
N ALA A 10 -19.44 -6.42 -3.29
CA ALA A 10 -19.02 -5.02 -3.23
C ALA A 10 -18.50 -4.52 -4.58
N LEU A 11 -17.64 -5.29 -5.26
CA LEU A 11 -17.10 -4.95 -6.58
C LEU A 11 -18.20 -4.65 -7.60
N ARG A 12 -19.21 -5.51 -7.68
CA ARG A 12 -20.35 -5.31 -8.60
C ARG A 12 -21.13 -4.02 -8.34
N ARG A 13 -21.12 -3.53 -7.09
CA ARG A 13 -21.86 -2.34 -6.67
C ARG A 13 -21.03 -1.06 -6.73
N THR A 14 -19.75 -1.13 -6.39
CA THR A 14 -18.92 0.06 -6.14
C THR A 14 -17.82 0.26 -7.18
N GLY A 15 -17.49 -0.77 -7.96
CA GLY A 15 -16.30 -0.80 -8.80
C GLY A 15 -15.00 -1.10 -8.03
N PHE A 16 -15.08 -1.36 -6.73
CA PHE A 16 -13.91 -1.67 -5.88
C PHE A 16 -14.04 -3.04 -5.24
N TRP A 17 -12.93 -3.77 -5.18
CA TRP A 17 -12.87 -5.04 -4.44
C TRP A 17 -12.97 -4.75 -2.94
N GLY A 18 -14.02 -5.26 -2.30
CA GLY A 18 -14.31 -5.00 -0.88
C GLY A 18 -15.03 -3.69 -0.59
N ARG A 19 -15.53 -3.56 0.64
CA ARG A 19 -16.21 -2.33 1.11
C ARG A 19 -15.22 -1.25 1.54
N ALA A 20 -14.05 -1.69 1.99
CA ALA A 20 -12.90 -0.87 2.31
C ALA A 20 -11.65 -1.71 2.06
N ALA A 21 -10.52 -1.04 1.91
CA ALA A 21 -9.22 -1.63 1.71
C ALA A 21 -8.17 -0.88 2.53
N ALA A 22 -7.03 -1.51 2.74
CA ALA A 22 -5.88 -0.89 3.38
C ALA A 22 -4.62 -1.20 2.57
N GLY A 23 -3.69 -0.25 2.56
CA GLY A 23 -2.42 -0.44 1.88
C GLY A 23 -1.31 0.42 2.45
N CYS A 24 -0.08 0.11 2.06
CA CYS A 24 1.09 0.80 2.56
C CYS A 24 2.17 1.05 1.50
N LEU A 25 3.01 2.02 1.84
CA LEU A 25 4.37 2.16 1.36
C LEU A 25 5.33 1.73 2.48
N ILE A 26 6.50 1.21 2.12
CA ILE A 26 7.51 0.78 3.11
C ILE A 26 8.74 1.67 2.99
N LEU A 27 9.14 2.32 4.08
CA LEU A 27 10.31 3.18 4.15
C LEU A 27 11.46 2.45 4.87
N ALA A 28 12.63 2.38 4.23
CA ALA A 28 13.85 1.93 4.89
C ALA A 28 14.51 3.11 5.63
N LEU A 29 14.75 2.95 6.93
CA LEU A 29 15.29 4.01 7.79
C LEU A 29 16.79 4.25 7.60
N ASP A 30 17.54 3.30 7.03
CA ASP A 30 18.98 3.46 6.78
C ASP A 30 19.28 4.14 5.44
N THR A 31 18.40 4.00 4.44
CA THR A 31 18.58 4.63 3.12
C THR A 31 17.61 5.77 2.84
N GLY A 32 16.49 5.84 3.57
CA GLY A 32 15.40 6.78 3.29
C GLY A 32 14.58 6.43 2.05
N ARG A 33 14.84 5.28 1.40
CA ARG A 33 14.12 4.88 0.18
C ARG A 33 12.80 4.18 0.50
N ILE A 34 11.88 4.23 -0.47
CA ILE A 34 10.52 3.71 -0.37
C ILE A 34 10.33 2.52 -1.32
N LEU A 35 9.94 1.37 -0.79
CA LEU A 35 9.60 0.19 -1.58
C LEU A 35 8.18 0.30 -2.13
N ILE A 36 8.06 0.22 -3.46
CA ILE A 36 6.80 0.32 -4.19
C ILE A 36 6.62 -0.93 -5.07
N PRO A 37 5.45 -1.61 -5.05
CA PRO A 37 5.16 -2.72 -5.94
C PRO A 37 4.67 -2.23 -7.31
N HIS A 38 5.00 -3.00 -8.35
CA HIS A 38 4.43 -2.89 -9.68
C HIS A 38 3.40 -4.01 -9.88
N ARG A 39 2.14 -3.63 -10.06
CA ARG A 39 0.98 -4.54 -10.08
C ARG A 39 1.02 -5.45 -11.30
N SER A 40 0.75 -6.74 -11.11
CA SER A 40 0.77 -7.73 -12.18
C SER A 40 -0.39 -7.56 -13.17
N ALA A 41 -0.32 -8.27 -14.30
CA ALA A 41 -1.39 -8.30 -15.30
C ALA A 41 -2.71 -8.93 -14.81
N HIS A 42 -2.68 -9.62 -13.66
CA HIS A 42 -3.84 -10.31 -13.10
C HIS A 42 -4.65 -9.45 -12.12
N CYS A 43 -4.11 -8.30 -11.72
CA CYS A 43 -4.76 -7.36 -10.81
C CYS A 43 -5.68 -6.39 -11.56
N GLN A 44 -6.60 -5.74 -10.82
CA GLN A 44 -7.31 -4.58 -11.34
C GLN A 44 -6.35 -3.40 -11.55
N GLN A 45 -6.58 -2.63 -12.62
CA GLN A 45 -5.67 -1.55 -13.04
C GLN A 45 -4.21 -2.05 -13.13
N PRO A 46 -3.95 -3.08 -13.97
CA PRO A 46 -2.66 -3.75 -14.04
C PRO A 46 -1.58 -2.85 -14.63
N ASN A 47 -0.32 -3.27 -14.50
CA ASN A 47 0.85 -2.59 -15.09
C ASN A 47 1.01 -1.14 -14.62
N THR A 48 0.71 -0.90 -13.34
CA THR A 48 0.92 0.38 -12.67
C THR A 48 1.65 0.17 -11.35
N TRP A 49 2.40 1.17 -10.91
CA TRP A 49 2.98 1.22 -9.56
C TRP A 49 1.89 1.57 -8.55
N GLY A 50 1.84 0.86 -7.42
CA GLY A 50 0.76 0.96 -6.45
C GLY A 50 1.23 0.96 -5.01
N THR A 51 0.33 0.56 -4.11
CA THR A 51 0.64 0.25 -2.71
C THR A 51 0.60 -1.25 -2.51
N TRP A 52 1.34 -1.76 -1.52
CA TRP A 52 1.10 -3.10 -0.99
C TRP A 52 -0.24 -3.09 -0.26
N GLY A 53 -1.04 -4.14 -0.34
CA GLY A 53 -2.29 -4.21 0.40
C GLY A 53 -3.54 -4.58 -0.41
N GLY A 54 -4.61 -4.91 0.32
CA GLY A 54 -5.82 -5.49 -0.22
C GLY A 54 -7.08 -5.09 0.54
N ALA A 55 -8.14 -5.88 0.34
CA ALA A 55 -9.43 -5.63 0.97
C ALA A 55 -9.39 -5.92 2.47
N ILE A 56 -10.16 -5.15 3.24
CA ILE A 56 -10.32 -5.38 4.68
C ILE A 56 -11.40 -6.44 4.87
N ASP A 57 -11.05 -7.54 5.54
CA ASP A 57 -11.97 -8.63 5.85
C ASP A 57 -12.95 -8.28 6.98
N ARG A 58 -14.00 -9.09 7.14
CA ARG A 58 -15.04 -8.80 8.13
C ARG A 58 -14.49 -8.86 9.56
N GLY A 59 -14.60 -7.73 10.27
CA GLY A 59 -14.16 -7.61 11.65
C GLY A 59 -12.68 -7.25 11.79
N GLU A 60 -11.97 -7.14 10.68
CA GLU A 60 -10.57 -6.73 10.62
C GLU A 60 -10.45 -5.19 10.73
N SER A 61 -9.44 -4.70 11.44
CA SER A 61 -9.10 -3.28 11.45
C SER A 61 -8.27 -2.93 10.21
N PRO A 62 -8.26 -1.67 9.73
CA PRO A 62 -7.43 -1.30 8.59
C PRO A 62 -5.93 -1.58 8.81
N GLU A 63 -5.45 -1.41 10.04
CA GLU A 63 -4.07 -1.72 10.42
C GLU A 63 -3.79 -3.23 10.39
N ALA A 64 -4.70 -4.04 10.92
CA ALA A 64 -4.55 -5.50 10.86
C ALA A 64 -4.55 -6.00 9.41
N ALA A 65 -5.44 -5.46 8.57
CA ALA A 65 -5.53 -5.80 7.16
C ALA A 65 -4.24 -5.49 6.40
N VAL A 66 -3.69 -4.28 6.55
CA VAL A 66 -2.45 -3.94 5.81
C VAL A 66 -1.27 -4.78 6.26
N LEU A 67 -1.18 -5.15 7.54
CA LEU A 67 -0.10 -5.99 8.05
C LEU A 67 -0.22 -7.44 7.57
N ARG A 68 -1.45 -7.99 7.52
CA ARG A 68 -1.72 -9.31 6.93
C ARG A 68 -1.33 -9.33 5.45
N GLU A 69 -1.87 -8.39 4.68
CA GLU A 69 -1.61 -8.29 3.23
C GLU A 69 -0.12 -8.10 2.95
N LEU A 70 0.55 -7.23 3.73
CA LEU A 70 1.99 -7.04 3.58
C LEU A 70 2.76 -8.35 3.79
N SER A 71 2.41 -9.12 4.83
CA SER A 71 3.01 -10.43 5.08
C SER A 71 2.76 -11.42 3.93
N GLU A 72 1.54 -11.47 3.40
CA GLU A 72 1.13 -12.33 2.28
C GLU A 72 1.81 -11.96 0.96
N GLU A 73 1.99 -10.66 0.68
CA GLU A 73 2.53 -10.14 -0.57
C GLU A 73 4.06 -10.04 -0.59
N THR A 74 4.70 -9.96 0.58
CA THR A 74 6.15 -9.72 0.66
C THR A 74 6.91 -10.75 1.49
N GLY A 75 6.23 -11.55 2.30
CA GLY A 75 6.85 -12.43 3.31
C GLY A 75 7.54 -11.68 4.45
N PHE A 76 7.24 -10.39 4.63
CA PHE A 76 7.86 -9.55 5.66
C PHE A 76 7.18 -9.79 7.02
N GLU A 77 7.97 -10.09 8.06
CA GLU A 77 7.48 -10.46 9.41
C GLU A 77 8.20 -9.71 10.55
N ALA A 78 8.88 -8.59 10.27
CA ALA A 78 9.64 -7.86 11.30
C ALA A 78 8.77 -6.86 12.09
N PRO A 79 9.19 -6.43 13.29
CA PRO A 79 8.57 -5.30 13.98
C PRO A 79 8.58 -4.05 13.11
N VAL A 80 7.45 -3.39 13.03
CA VAL A 80 7.24 -2.19 12.21
C VAL A 80 6.54 -1.11 12.99
N ASP A 81 6.92 0.14 12.75
CA ASP A 81 6.02 1.23 13.08
C ASP A 81 5.02 1.39 11.93
N THR A 82 3.74 1.41 12.28
CA THR A 82 2.64 1.58 11.33
C THR A 82 2.04 2.96 11.52
N ILE A 83 2.25 3.85 10.56
CA ILE A 83 1.84 5.26 10.64
C ILE A 83 0.61 5.46 9.75
N PRO A 84 -0.58 5.78 10.30
CA PRO A 84 -1.77 6.05 9.50
C PRO A 84 -1.64 7.39 8.76
N LEU A 85 -1.88 7.37 7.46
CA LEU A 85 -1.78 8.52 6.56
C LEU A 85 -3.10 8.75 5.80
N PHE A 86 -3.01 9.13 4.52
CA PHE A 86 -4.15 9.48 3.67
C PHE A 86 -5.23 8.39 3.62
N VAL A 87 -6.49 8.79 3.78
CA VAL A 87 -7.64 7.91 3.53
C VAL A 87 -8.34 8.38 2.26
N PHE A 88 -8.19 7.63 1.18
CA PHE A 88 -8.95 7.87 -0.04
C PHE A 88 -10.42 7.55 0.21
N ARG A 89 -11.32 8.43 -0.25
CA ARG A 89 -12.77 8.29 -0.09
C ARG A 89 -13.44 8.43 -1.44
N HIS A 90 -14.26 7.45 -1.79
CA HIS A 90 -15.04 7.48 -3.01
C HIS A 90 -16.53 7.71 -2.71
N LYS A 91 -17.25 8.33 -3.66
CA LYS A 91 -18.70 8.59 -3.56
C LYS A 91 -19.56 7.34 -3.37
N SER A 92 -19.05 6.16 -3.75
CA SER A 92 -19.71 4.87 -3.50
C SER A 92 -19.69 4.43 -2.03
N GLY A 93 -19.00 5.17 -1.18
CA GLY A 93 -18.77 4.82 0.23
C GLY A 93 -17.49 4.01 0.47
N PHE A 94 -16.79 3.59 -0.60
CA PHE A 94 -15.51 2.89 -0.50
C PHE A 94 -14.43 3.78 0.13
N ARG A 95 -13.57 3.16 0.93
CA ARG A 95 -12.43 3.80 1.61
C ARG A 95 -11.18 2.98 1.41
N TYR A 96 -10.07 3.64 1.10
CA TYR A 96 -8.74 3.02 1.07
C TYR A 96 -7.88 3.69 2.14
N HIS A 97 -7.49 2.94 3.16
CA HIS A 97 -6.69 3.41 4.29
C HIS A 97 -5.20 3.24 3.98
N ASN A 98 -4.47 4.34 3.78
CA ASN A 98 -3.03 4.26 3.51
C ASN A 98 -2.21 4.41 4.78
N PHE A 99 -1.13 3.64 4.83
CA PHE A 99 -0.15 3.65 5.90
C PHE A 99 1.26 3.84 5.34
N LEU A 100 2.15 4.36 6.18
CA LEU A 100 3.58 4.21 6.00
C LEU A 100 4.09 3.20 7.02
N ILE A 101 4.79 2.18 6.53
CA ILE A 101 5.44 1.17 7.35
C ILE A 101 6.94 1.41 7.31
N THR A 102 7.61 1.40 8.45
CA THR A 102 9.07 1.57 8.52
C THR A 102 9.79 0.24 8.74
N THR A 103 10.93 0.08 8.09
CA THR A 103 11.88 -1.02 8.33
C THR A 103 13.25 -0.44 8.59
N ALA A 104 14.06 -1.14 9.39
CA ALA A 104 15.43 -0.71 9.67
C ALA A 104 16.29 -0.65 8.41
N ARG A 105 16.09 -1.61 7.49
CA ARG A 105 16.86 -1.75 6.25
C ARG A 105 15.99 -2.18 5.08
N GLU A 106 16.49 -1.87 3.89
CA GLU A 106 15.96 -2.45 2.67
C GLU A 106 16.03 -3.98 2.66
N PHE A 107 15.09 -4.58 1.93
CA PHE A 107 15.01 -6.02 1.75
C PHE A 107 14.46 -6.34 0.36
N VAL A 108 14.56 -7.62 0.00
CA VAL A 108 14.00 -8.18 -1.23
C VAL A 108 12.71 -8.90 -0.86
N PRO A 109 11.52 -8.36 -1.18
CA PRO A 109 10.24 -9.01 -0.87
C PRO A 109 10.10 -10.33 -1.65
N ARG A 110 9.51 -11.34 -1.00
CA ARG A 110 9.03 -12.56 -1.65
C ARG A 110 7.64 -12.28 -2.21
N ILE A 111 7.60 -11.81 -3.46
CA ILE A 111 6.36 -11.44 -4.14
C ILE A 111 5.49 -12.65 -4.51
N ASN A 112 4.18 -12.44 -4.55
CA ASN A 112 3.20 -13.39 -5.04
C ASN A 112 2.65 -12.96 -6.43
N TRP A 113 1.55 -13.59 -6.89
CA TRP A 113 0.95 -13.36 -8.21
C TRP A 113 0.42 -11.93 -8.43
N GLU A 114 0.22 -11.13 -7.37
CA GLU A 114 -0.32 -9.76 -7.46
C GLU A 114 0.72 -8.73 -7.90
N THR A 115 2.00 -9.07 -7.72
CA THR A 115 3.12 -8.17 -8.00
C THR A 115 4.02 -8.80 -9.06
N GLN A 116 4.37 -8.04 -10.09
CA GLN A 116 5.29 -8.51 -11.16
C GLN A 116 6.70 -7.92 -11.06
N ALA A 117 6.86 -6.80 -10.35
CA ALA A 117 8.15 -6.19 -10.04
C ALA A 117 8.02 -5.32 -8.79
N PHE A 118 9.14 -4.89 -8.22
CA PHE A 118 9.20 -3.93 -7.12
C PHE A 118 10.52 -3.15 -7.23
N ALA A 119 10.57 -1.98 -6.63
CA ALA A 119 11.81 -1.21 -6.51
C ALA A 119 11.75 -0.24 -5.34
N TRP A 120 12.95 0.11 -4.85
CA TRP A 120 13.18 1.12 -3.83
C TRP A 120 13.45 2.47 -4.52
N PHE A 121 12.64 3.47 -4.21
CA PHE A 121 12.69 4.81 -4.81
C PHE A 121 13.11 5.87 -3.79
N ASP A 122 13.87 6.85 -4.24
CA ASP A 122 14.11 8.06 -3.45
C ASP A 122 12.83 8.90 -3.35
N PHE A 123 12.69 9.63 -2.24
CA PHE A 123 11.55 10.52 -2.08
C PHE A 123 11.50 11.57 -3.21
N GLY A 124 10.36 11.61 -3.91
CA GLY A 124 10.14 12.51 -5.04
C GLY A 124 10.51 11.93 -6.40
N ASP A 125 11.25 10.83 -6.46
CA ASP A 125 11.54 10.10 -7.71
C ASP A 125 10.52 8.97 -7.92
N TRP A 126 9.25 9.38 -8.08
CA TRP A 126 8.14 8.43 -8.11
C TRP A 126 8.00 7.73 -9.45
N PRO A 127 7.83 6.39 -9.46
CA PRO A 127 7.77 5.63 -10.69
C PRO A 127 6.49 5.86 -11.49
N GLN A 128 6.56 5.59 -12.80
CA GLN A 128 5.45 5.71 -13.72
C GLN A 128 5.27 4.45 -14.57
N PRO A 129 4.04 4.13 -15.02
CA PRO A 129 2.79 4.81 -14.68
C PRO A 129 2.31 4.47 -13.26
N ALA A 130 1.92 5.48 -12.48
CA ALA A 130 1.38 5.27 -11.13
C ALA A 130 -0.14 5.03 -11.15
N HIS A 131 -0.61 4.14 -10.29
CA HIS A 131 -2.04 3.96 -10.03
C HIS A 131 -2.62 5.26 -9.44
N PHE A 132 -3.82 5.67 -9.86
CA PHE A 132 -4.43 6.94 -9.41
C PHE A 132 -4.53 7.04 -7.87
N GLY A 133 -4.72 5.91 -7.19
CA GLY A 133 -4.76 5.84 -5.73
C GLY A 133 -3.40 6.12 -5.07
N LEU A 134 -2.31 5.65 -5.70
CA LEU A 134 -0.95 5.97 -5.25
C LEU A 134 -0.64 7.44 -5.50
N THR A 135 -0.99 7.98 -6.68
CA THR A 135 -0.84 9.41 -6.98
C THR A 135 -1.57 10.27 -5.94
N ALA A 136 -2.84 9.99 -5.67
CA ALA A 136 -3.62 10.73 -4.67
C ALA A 136 -3.04 10.62 -3.26
N PHE A 137 -2.41 9.49 -2.91
CA PHE A 137 -1.73 9.32 -1.63
C PHE A 137 -0.45 10.16 -1.54
N LEU A 138 0.40 10.14 -2.57
CA LEU A 138 1.65 10.90 -2.60
C LEU A 138 1.41 12.42 -2.73
N ASP A 139 0.29 12.83 -3.33
CA ASP A 139 -0.13 14.23 -3.47
C ASP A 139 -0.80 14.79 -2.20
N ASP A 140 -1.21 13.95 -1.23
CA ASP A 140 -1.78 14.41 0.04
C ASP A 140 -0.70 15.16 0.84
N PRO A 141 -0.86 16.47 1.13
CA PRO A 141 0.21 17.30 1.69
C PRO A 141 0.72 16.80 3.05
N ARG A 142 -0.17 16.25 3.88
CA ARG A 142 0.20 15.71 5.19
C ARG A 142 1.03 14.44 5.03
N SER A 143 0.59 13.52 4.17
CA SER A 143 1.30 12.27 3.89
C SER A 143 2.67 12.55 3.29
N ASN A 144 2.72 13.43 2.30
CA ASN A 144 3.95 13.87 1.64
C ASN A 144 4.98 14.42 2.66
N ALA A 145 4.57 15.35 3.52
CA ALA A 145 5.45 15.93 4.54
C ALA A 145 5.96 14.92 5.57
N VAL A 146 5.14 13.93 5.94
CA VAL A 146 5.56 12.86 6.87
C VAL A 146 6.59 11.96 6.22
N ILE A 147 6.33 11.49 4.99
CA ILE A 147 7.24 10.61 4.25
C ILE A 147 8.56 11.34 4.00
N GLU A 148 8.52 12.59 3.54
CA GLU A 148 9.72 13.40 3.31
C GLU A 148 10.57 13.57 4.57
N LYS A 149 9.92 13.91 5.68
CA LYS A 149 10.63 14.11 6.94
C LYS A 149 11.36 12.83 7.35
N LEU A 150 10.70 11.68 7.26
CA LEU A 150 11.28 10.41 7.68
C LEU A 150 12.34 9.91 6.70
N SER A 151 12.16 10.11 5.39
CA SER A 151 13.18 9.74 4.39
C SER A 151 14.48 10.53 4.53
N ARG A 152 14.41 11.74 5.09
CA ARG A 152 15.58 12.60 5.34
C ARG A 152 16.18 12.46 6.74
N ALA A 153 15.52 11.74 7.66
CA ALA A 153 15.85 11.75 9.08
C ALA A 153 17.15 11.01 9.45
N ASN A 154 17.82 10.37 8.49
CA ASN A 154 18.97 9.52 8.81
C ASN A 154 19.92 9.36 7.60
N PRO A 155 20.77 10.36 7.29
CA PRO A 155 21.92 10.10 6.45
C PRO A 155 22.89 9.23 7.25
N ALA A 156 23.29 8.09 6.69
CA ALA A 156 24.46 7.36 7.14
C ALA A 156 25.69 8.29 7.26
#